data_AF-A0A7G7MFR4-F1
#
_entry.id   AF-A0A7G7MFR4-F1
#
_cell.length_a   1.000
_cell.length_b   1.000
_cell.length_c   1.000
_cell.angle_alpha   90.00
_cell.angle_beta   90.00
_cell.angle_gamma   90.00
#
_symmetry.space_group_name_H-M   'P 1'
#
loop_
_entity.id
_entity.type
_entity.pdbx_description
1 polymer ?
#
loop_
_entity_poly.entity_id
_entity_poly.type
_entity_poly.pdbx_seq_one_letter_code
_entity_poly.pdbx_strand_id
1 'polypeptide(L)'
;MEINEDRLRDALNADPEFRLQARYWNTQFRIVTESQNLLVRLADGEVTAVDAGATPFDTWDFQLAGTAEHWANLLAPVPPPFFQDYYAAMLYHGFRIEGNMKTIMAYYPAIRRTREVLAQVVARQEVAA
;
A
#
# COMPACT_ATOMS: atom_id res chain seq x y z
N MET A 1 7.03 -11.46 -1.89
CA MET A 1 5.87 -11.47 -0.96
C MET A 1 4.62 -11.44 -1.81
N GLU A 2 3.67 -12.32 -1.56
CA GLU A 2 2.42 -12.40 -2.31
C GLU A 2 1.25 -11.91 -1.45
N ILE A 3 0.49 -10.96 -1.98
CA ILE A 3 -0.66 -10.32 -1.33
C ILE A 3 -1.92 -10.77 -2.06
N ASN A 4 -2.90 -11.27 -1.31
CA ASN A 4 -4.21 -11.62 -1.87
C ASN A 4 -5.06 -10.36 -2.06
N GLU A 5 -5.52 -10.14 -3.28
CA GLU A 5 -6.23 -8.93 -3.72
C GLU A 5 -7.59 -8.74 -3.01
N ASP A 6 -8.41 -9.79 -2.91
CA ASP A 6 -9.70 -9.72 -2.21
C ASP A 6 -9.51 -9.44 -0.71
N ARG A 7 -8.57 -10.14 -0.06
CA ARG A 7 -8.27 -9.89 1.36
C ARG A 7 -7.75 -8.49 1.60
N LEU A 8 -6.92 -7.94 0.71
CA LEU A 8 -6.43 -6.58 0.84
C LEU A 8 -7.57 -5.57 0.69
N ARG A 9 -8.43 -5.72 -0.33
CA ARG A 9 -9.61 -4.87 -0.53
C ARG A 9 -10.49 -4.87 0.73
N ASP A 10 -10.86 -6.05 1.19
CA ASP A 10 -11.80 -6.21 2.31
C ASP A 10 -11.19 -5.69 3.61
N ALA A 11 -9.88 -5.89 3.84
CA ALA A 11 -9.19 -5.38 5.01
C ALA A 11 -9.07 -3.84 5.01
N LEU A 12 -8.75 -3.22 3.87
CA LEU A 12 -8.74 -1.76 3.74
C LEU A 12 -10.13 -1.17 3.97
N ASN A 13 -11.17 -1.78 3.42
CA ASN A 13 -12.54 -1.31 3.60
C ASN A 13 -13.08 -1.53 5.02
N ALA A 14 -12.60 -2.55 5.72
CA ALA A 14 -12.94 -2.82 7.12
C ALA A 14 -12.13 -1.99 8.13
N ASP A 15 -11.03 -1.34 7.73
CA ASP A 15 -10.19 -0.54 8.62
C ASP A 15 -10.76 0.89 8.81
N PRO A 16 -11.26 1.23 10.02
CA PRO A 16 -11.95 2.50 10.24
C PRO A 16 -11.01 3.72 10.14
N GLU A 17 -9.73 3.57 10.50
CA GLU A 17 -8.75 4.65 10.40
C GLU A 17 -8.45 4.97 8.94
N PHE A 18 -8.24 3.94 8.11
CA PHE A 18 -8.05 4.09 6.68
C PHE A 18 -9.26 4.76 6.04
N ARG A 19 -10.49 4.26 6.30
CA ARG A 19 -11.72 4.83 5.74
C ARG A 19 -11.93 6.29 6.14
N LEU A 20 -11.59 6.64 7.37
CA LEU A 20 -11.67 8.02 7.84
C LEU A 20 -10.66 8.92 7.11
N GLN A 21 -9.42 8.47 6.97
CA GLN A 21 -8.33 9.24 6.36
C GLN A 21 -8.45 9.33 4.84
N ALA A 22 -9.04 8.33 4.19
CA ALA A 22 -9.25 8.27 2.75
C ALA A 22 -10.54 8.99 2.30
N ARG A 23 -11.34 9.55 3.22
CA ARG A 23 -12.62 10.19 2.87
C ARG A 23 -12.45 11.25 1.78
N TYR A 24 -13.36 11.24 0.78
CA TYR A 24 -13.33 12.11 -0.40
C TYR A 24 -12.18 11.86 -1.38
N TRP A 25 -11.35 10.84 -1.13
CA TRP A 25 -10.22 10.53 -2.00
C TRP A 25 -10.67 9.71 -3.20
N ASN A 26 -10.42 10.24 -4.39
CA ASN A 26 -10.56 9.52 -5.64
C ASN A 26 -9.17 9.34 -6.21
N THR A 27 -8.71 8.11 -6.31
CA THR A 27 -7.36 7.81 -6.79
C THR A 27 -7.25 6.37 -7.28
N GLN A 28 -6.18 6.09 -7.98
CA GLN A 28 -5.72 4.74 -8.26
C GLN A 28 -4.20 4.69 -8.08
N PHE A 29 -3.72 3.67 -7.37
CA PHE A 29 -2.29 3.58 -7.05
C PHE A 29 -1.79 2.16 -7.10
N ARG A 30 -0.48 2.03 -7.31
CA ARG A 30 0.18 0.73 -7.39
C ARG A 30 0.91 0.36 -6.11
N ILE A 31 0.84 -0.92 -5.75
CA ILE A 31 1.73 -1.57 -4.79
C ILE A 31 2.59 -2.55 -5.56
N VAL A 32 3.87 -2.21 -5.71
CA VAL A 32 4.83 -2.96 -6.52
C VAL A 32 5.81 -3.69 -5.62
N THR A 33 5.74 -5.01 -5.67
CA THR A 33 6.72 -5.93 -5.07
C THR A 33 7.54 -6.58 -6.19
N GLU A 34 8.52 -7.41 -5.83
CA GLU A 34 9.27 -8.18 -6.84
C GLU A 34 8.41 -9.21 -7.58
N SER A 35 7.34 -9.71 -6.95
CA SER A 35 6.49 -10.79 -7.48
C SER A 35 5.14 -10.32 -8.02
N GLN A 36 4.69 -9.13 -7.66
CA GLN A 36 3.34 -8.63 -7.97
C GLN A 36 3.32 -7.12 -8.21
N ASN A 37 2.41 -6.68 -9.07
CA ASN A 37 2.05 -5.30 -9.28
C ASN A 37 0.53 -5.16 -9.09
N LEU A 38 0.11 -4.76 -7.89
CA LEU A 38 -1.30 -4.57 -7.57
C LEU A 38 -1.74 -3.16 -7.93
N LEU A 39 -2.85 -3.01 -8.65
CA LEU A 39 -3.51 -1.73 -8.87
C LEU A 39 -4.73 -1.60 -7.95
N VAL A 40 -4.65 -0.68 -7.00
CA VAL A 40 -5.70 -0.35 -6.03
C VAL A 40 -6.49 0.84 -6.57
N ARG A 41 -7.82 0.73 -6.66
CA ARG A 41 -8.71 1.80 -7.12
C ARG A 41 -9.61 2.26 -5.99
N LEU A 42 -9.68 3.58 -5.80
CA LEU A 42 -10.48 4.22 -4.76
C LEU A 42 -11.48 5.20 -5.37
N ALA A 43 -12.73 5.13 -4.90
CA ALA A 43 -13.76 6.11 -5.17
C ALA A 43 -14.37 6.58 -3.85
N ASP A 44 -14.40 7.89 -3.62
CA ASP A 44 -14.86 8.51 -2.35
C ASP A 44 -14.25 7.84 -1.09
N GLY A 45 -12.97 7.49 -1.18
CA GLY A 45 -12.21 6.81 -0.13
C GLY A 45 -12.44 5.31 0.01
N GLU A 46 -13.37 4.72 -0.74
CA GLU A 46 -13.67 3.29 -0.71
C GLU A 46 -12.81 2.55 -1.72
N VAL A 47 -12.21 1.43 -1.32
CA VAL A 47 -11.45 0.59 -2.24
C VAL A 47 -12.43 -0.22 -3.08
N THR A 48 -12.64 0.19 -4.32
CA THR A 48 -13.58 -0.44 -5.24
C THR A 48 -12.99 -1.67 -5.93
N ALA A 49 -11.67 -1.70 -6.10
CA ALA A 49 -10.96 -2.82 -6.70
C ALA A 49 -9.50 -2.89 -6.23
N VAL A 50 -8.98 -4.12 -6.17
CA VAL A 50 -7.54 -4.43 -6.14
C VAL A 50 -7.33 -5.45 -7.25
N ASP A 51 -6.40 -5.17 -8.16
CA ASP A 51 -6.19 -5.94 -9.38
C ASP A 51 -4.73 -6.36 -9.50
N ALA A 52 -4.46 -7.67 -9.41
CA ALA A 52 -3.12 -8.25 -9.55
C ALA A 52 -2.65 -8.43 -11.00
N GLY A 53 -3.52 -8.18 -11.99
CA GLY A 53 -3.27 -8.31 -13.43
C GLY A 53 -2.93 -7.00 -14.14
N ALA A 54 -2.59 -5.94 -13.40
CA ALA A 54 -2.35 -4.62 -13.96
C ALA A 54 -1.25 -4.64 -15.04
N THR A 55 -1.56 -4.09 -16.21
CA THR A 55 -0.69 -4.01 -17.37
C THR A 55 0.16 -2.72 -17.35
N PRO A 56 1.21 -2.61 -18.20
CA PRO A 56 1.93 -1.36 -18.39
C PRO A 56 1.07 -0.19 -18.89
N PHE A 57 -0.12 -0.47 -19.46
CA PHE A 57 -1.02 0.54 -20.02
C PHE A 57 -2.05 1.06 -19.02
N ASP A 58 -2.23 0.38 -17.88
CA ASP A 58 -3.13 0.86 -16.84
C ASP A 58 -2.60 2.14 -16.22
N THR A 59 -3.45 3.15 -16.14
CA THR A 59 -3.12 4.43 -15.51
C THR A 59 -3.05 4.27 -13.99
N TRP A 60 -2.25 5.11 -13.35
CA TRP A 60 -2.11 5.20 -11.90
C TRP A 60 -1.64 6.62 -11.53
N ASP A 61 -2.05 7.12 -10.36
CA ASP A 61 -1.72 8.47 -9.89
C ASP A 61 -0.41 8.51 -9.12
N PHE A 62 -0.15 7.46 -8.35
CA PHE A 62 1.11 7.22 -7.66
C PHE A 62 1.40 5.72 -7.49
N GLN A 63 2.63 5.40 -7.09
CA GLN A 63 3.02 4.04 -6.75
C GLN A 63 3.89 3.97 -5.50
N LEU A 64 3.76 2.85 -4.80
CA LEU A 64 4.61 2.41 -3.69
C LEU A 64 5.42 1.21 -4.18
N ALA A 65 6.74 1.34 -4.29
CA ALA A 65 7.59 0.31 -4.86
C ALA A 65 8.87 0.09 -4.04
N GLY A 66 9.23 -1.18 -3.84
CA GLY A 66 10.42 -1.56 -3.10
C GLY A 66 10.88 -2.98 -3.39
N THR A 67 12.10 -3.30 -2.96
CA THR A 67 12.65 -4.66 -3.00
C THR A 67 11.95 -5.57 -2.00
N ALA A 68 12.19 -6.87 -2.07
CA ALA A 68 11.69 -7.81 -1.06
C ALA A 68 12.17 -7.44 0.35
N GLU A 69 13.40 -6.95 0.50
CA GLU A 69 13.95 -6.47 1.77
C GLU A 69 13.18 -5.25 2.32
N HIS A 70 12.86 -4.28 1.46
CA HIS A 70 12.07 -3.12 1.91
C HIS A 70 10.72 -3.53 2.46
N TRP A 71 10.00 -4.41 1.74
CA TRP A 71 8.69 -4.88 2.17
C TRP A 71 8.76 -5.71 3.45
N ALA A 72 9.76 -6.58 3.58
CA ALA A 72 9.98 -7.35 4.81
C ALA A 72 10.21 -6.44 6.02
N ASN A 73 11.05 -5.42 5.89
CA ASN A 73 11.35 -4.49 6.98
C ASN A 73 10.18 -3.54 7.29
N LEU A 74 9.47 -3.03 6.27
CA LEU A 74 8.28 -2.18 6.44
C LEU A 74 7.18 -2.90 7.21
N LEU A 75 6.93 -4.17 6.88
CA LEU A 75 5.82 -4.95 7.42
C LEU A 75 6.18 -5.75 8.67
N ALA A 76 7.44 -5.67 9.13
CA ALA A 76 7.86 -6.32 10.37
C ALA A 76 7.05 -5.83 11.58
N PRO A 77 6.77 -6.69 12.57
CA PRO A 77 6.07 -6.30 13.80
C PRO A 77 6.77 -5.16 14.56
N VAL A 78 8.11 -5.17 14.52
CA VAL A 78 8.96 -4.09 15.03
C VAL A 78 9.91 -3.68 13.91
N PRO A 79 9.56 -2.65 13.11
CA PRO A 79 10.40 -2.21 12.00
C PRO A 79 11.75 -1.68 12.50
N PRO A 80 12.85 -1.94 11.77
CA PRO A 80 14.12 -1.31 12.04
C PRO A 80 14.06 0.22 11.78
N PRO A 81 15.08 0.99 12.21
CA PRO A 81 15.12 2.43 12.00
C PRO A 81 14.86 2.84 10.55
N PHE A 82 14.01 3.87 10.38
CA PHE A 82 13.57 4.41 9.09
C PHE A 82 12.68 3.48 8.25
N PHE A 83 12.16 2.39 8.83
CA PHE A 83 11.10 1.58 8.25
C PHE A 83 9.76 1.72 8.98
N GLN A 84 9.62 2.72 9.86
CA GLN A 84 8.35 3.01 10.55
C GLN A 84 7.22 3.44 9.61
N ASP A 85 7.55 4.01 8.44
CA ASP A 85 6.61 4.37 7.40
C ASP A 85 7.28 4.44 6.01
N TYR A 86 6.47 4.64 4.96
CA TYR A 86 6.96 4.69 3.59
C TYR A 86 7.88 5.89 3.32
N TYR A 87 7.61 7.04 3.91
CA TYR A 87 8.36 8.27 3.64
C TYR A 87 9.77 8.21 4.22
N ALA A 88 9.93 7.69 5.43
CA ALA A 88 11.25 7.45 6.01
C ALA A 88 12.02 6.39 5.21
N ALA A 89 11.36 5.30 4.81
CA ALA A 89 12.00 4.27 3.99
C ALA A 89 12.44 4.84 2.63
N MET A 90 11.67 5.79 2.07
CA MET A 90 12.03 6.48 0.84
C MET A 90 13.27 7.34 1.02
N LEU A 91 13.32 8.14 2.09
CA LEU A 91 14.43 9.07 2.34
C LEU A 91 15.75 8.37 2.67
N TYR A 92 15.71 7.25 3.39
CA TYR A 92 16.90 6.63 3.96
C TYR A 92 17.29 5.29 3.35
N HIS A 93 16.34 4.57 2.75
CA HIS A 93 16.55 3.21 2.26
C HIS A 93 16.24 3.02 0.77
N GLY A 94 15.84 4.08 0.05
CA GLY A 94 15.58 3.99 -1.38
C GLY A 94 14.28 3.27 -1.74
N PHE A 95 13.34 3.15 -0.80
CA PHE A 95 11.95 2.85 -1.15
C PHE A 95 11.40 3.93 -2.09
N ARG A 96 10.52 3.58 -3.03
CA ARG A 96 10.06 4.52 -4.05
C ARG A 96 8.59 4.88 -3.82
N ILE A 97 8.36 6.17 -3.64
CA ILE A 97 7.04 6.79 -3.71
C ILE A 97 7.06 7.72 -4.92
N GLU A 98 6.44 7.30 -6.02
CA GLU A 98 6.49 8.02 -7.29
C GLU A 98 5.10 8.52 -7.67
N GLY A 99 4.99 9.71 -8.24
CA GLY A 99 3.73 10.34 -8.61
C GLY A 99 3.66 11.80 -8.18
N ASN A 100 2.45 12.35 -8.09
CA ASN A 100 2.25 13.73 -7.69
C ASN A 100 2.41 13.90 -6.16
N MET A 101 3.56 14.40 -5.72
CA MET A 101 3.88 14.52 -4.29
C MET A 101 2.90 15.40 -3.52
N LYS A 102 2.32 16.44 -4.13
CA LYS A 102 1.32 17.30 -3.47
C LYS A 102 0.07 16.48 -3.10
N THR A 103 -0.40 15.63 -4.01
CA THR A 103 -1.57 14.78 -3.81
C THR A 103 -1.28 13.66 -2.80
N ILE A 104 -0.11 13.04 -2.92
CA ILE A 104 0.38 12.02 -1.99
C ILE A 104 0.43 12.57 -0.56
N MET A 105 1.00 13.77 -0.38
CA MET A 105 1.10 14.38 0.95
C MET A 105 -0.25 14.80 1.53
N ALA A 106 -1.21 15.21 0.70
CA ALA A 106 -2.56 15.53 1.15
C ALA A 106 -3.30 14.33 1.75
N TYR A 107 -3.02 13.11 1.26
CA TYR A 107 -3.63 11.85 1.73
C TYR A 107 -2.62 10.91 2.40
N TYR A 108 -1.45 11.43 2.82
CA TYR A 108 -0.39 10.60 3.37
C TYR A 108 -0.80 9.79 4.61
N PRO A 109 -1.68 10.28 5.52
CA PRO A 109 -2.19 9.45 6.60
C PRO A 109 -2.84 8.15 6.09
N ALA A 110 -3.72 8.24 5.09
CA ALA A 110 -4.37 7.07 4.49
C ALA A 110 -3.36 6.14 3.81
N ILE A 111 -2.41 6.72 3.06
CA ILE A 111 -1.32 5.96 2.42
C ILE A 111 -0.53 5.23 3.48
N ARG A 112 -0.07 5.91 4.53
CA ARG A 112 0.67 5.32 5.64
C ARG A 112 -0.13 4.19 6.27
N ARG A 113 -1.43 4.36 6.52
CA ARG A 113 -2.30 3.32 7.12
C ARG A 113 -2.36 2.03 6.31
N THR A 114 -2.17 2.10 4.98
CA THR A 114 -2.09 0.88 4.16
C THR A 114 -0.96 -0.04 4.58
N ARG A 115 0.12 0.48 5.18
CA ARG A 115 1.23 -0.32 5.71
C ARG A 115 0.77 -1.26 6.80
N GLU A 116 0.05 -0.74 7.80
CA GLU A 116 -0.44 -1.55 8.91
C GLU A 116 -1.46 -2.58 8.43
N VAL A 117 -2.34 -2.20 7.50
CA VAL A 117 -3.32 -3.14 6.90
C VAL A 117 -2.61 -4.24 6.11
N LEU A 118 -1.60 -3.90 5.29
CA LEU A 118 -0.79 -4.87 4.56
C LEU A 118 -0.08 -5.84 5.50
N ALA A 119 0.54 -5.35 6.58
CA ALA A 119 1.22 -6.20 7.55
C ALA A 119 0.25 -7.23 8.18
N GLN A 120 -0.99 -6.81 8.49
CA GLN A 120 -2.02 -7.71 9.00
C GLN A 120 -2.48 -8.74 7.97
N VAL A 121 -2.66 -8.34 6.71
CA VAL A 121 -3.08 -9.24 5.63
C VAL A 121 -2.01 -10.32 5.40
N VAL A 122 -0.74 -9.92 5.30
CA VAL A 122 0.38 -10.83 5.05
C VAL A 122 0.57 -11.80 6.23
N ALA A 123 0.58 -11.31 7.47
CA ALA A 123 0.71 -12.17 8.65
C ALA A 123 -0.43 -13.21 8.75
N ARG A 124 -1.66 -12.84 8.36
CA ARG A 124 -2.79 -13.78 8.34
C ARG A 124 -2.71 -14.80 7.20
N GLN A 125 -1.97 -14.52 6.12
CA GLN A 125 -1.73 -15.48 5.05
C GLN A 125 -0.72 -16.55 5.49
N GLU A 126 0.31 -16.17 6.23
CA GLU A 126 1.33 -17.11 6.74
C GLU A 126 0.75 -18.11 7.75
N VAL A 127 -0.21 -17.70 8.59
CA VAL A 127 -0.87 -18.58 9.55
C VAL A 127 -1.82 -19.58 8.88
N ALA A 128 -2.30 -19.28 7.67
CA ALA A 128 -3.27 -20.10 6.94
C ALA A 128 -2.62 -21.07 5.92
N ALA A 129 -1.29 -21.04 5.77
CA ALA A 129 -0.49 -21.90 4.90
C ALA A 129 0.13 -23.06 5.68
#